data_AF-A0A0G1NPN3-F1
#
_entry.id   AF-A0A0G1NPN3-F1
#
_cell.length_a   1.000
_cell.length_b   1.000
_cell.length_c   1.000
_cell.angle_alpha   90.00
_cell.angle_beta   90.00
_cell.angle_gamma   90.00
#
_symmetry.space_group_name_H-M   'P 1'
#
loop_
_entity.id
_entity.type
_entity.pdbx_description
1 polymer ?
#
loop_
_entity_poly.entity_id
_entity_poly.type
_entity_poly.pdbx_seq_one_letter_code
_entity_poly.pdbx_strand_id
1 'polypeptide(L)' 'MTIRKVAFVENEFYHIYNRGVDKRPIFSDKHDLERFFQSMHAFNT' A
#
# COMPACT_ATOMS: atom_id res chain seq x y z
N MET A 1 -3.02 -14.74 12.99
CA MET A 1 -1.97 -13.69 13.00
C MET A 1 -0.79 -14.22 12.19
N THR A 2 -0.54 -13.71 10.99
CA THR A 2 0.66 -14.05 10.22
C THR A 2 1.82 -13.21 10.75
N ILE A 3 2.89 -13.86 11.20
CA ILE A 3 4.09 -13.17 11.70
C ILE A 3 4.93 -12.75 10.50
N ARG A 4 5.28 -11.45 10.40
CA ARG A 4 6.24 -10.98 9.38
C ARG A 4 7.60 -11.62 9.65
N LYS A 5 8.20 -12.20 8.60
CA LYS A 5 9.55 -12.78 8.70
C LYS A 5 10.64 -11.72 8.88
N VAL A 6 10.39 -10.50 8.41
CA VAL A 6 11.34 -9.39 8.44
C VAL A 6 10.81 -8.32 9.39
N ALA A 7 11.64 -7.94 10.36
CA ALA A 7 11.38 -6.78 11.21
C ALA A 7 11.66 -5.50 10.41
N PHE A 8 10.82 -4.48 10.61
CA PHE A 8 11.16 -3.15 10.12
C PHE A 8 12.26 -2.56 10.98
N VAL A 9 13.28 -2.00 10.34
CA VAL A 9 14.41 -1.33 10.98
C VAL A 9 14.55 0.06 10.39
N GLU A 10 15.15 0.97 11.15
CA GLU A 10 15.35 2.36 10.74
C GLU A 10 16.33 2.45 9.56
N ASN A 11 16.17 3.48 8.73
CA ASN A 11 17.02 3.82 7.58
C ASN A 11 17.06 2.79 6.44
N GLU A 12 16.16 1.81 6.44
CA GLU A 12 16.02 0.84 5.35
C GLU A 12 14.86 1.17 4.41
N PHE A 13 15.00 0.75 3.15
CA PHE A 13 13.96 0.90 2.13
C PHE A 13 13.21 -0.40 1.90
N TYR A 14 11.89 -0.34 1.90
CA TYR A 14 11.03 -1.50 1.72
C TYR A 14 10.17 -1.37 0.46
N HIS A 15 10.11 -2.44 -0.34
CA HIS A 15 9.17 -2.51 -1.46
C HIS A 15 7.79 -2.91 -0.93
N ILE A 16 6.80 -2.02 -1.09
CA ILE A 16 5.40 -2.31 -0.75
C ILE A 16 4.68 -2.79 -2.00
N TYR A 17 4.20 -4.03 -1.98
CA TYR A 17 3.40 -4.61 -3.05
C TYR A 17 1.93 -4.67 -2.64
N ASN A 18 1.06 -3.95 -3.34
CA ASN A 18 -0.37 -3.93 -3.10
C ASN A 18 -1.07 -4.95 -4.01
N ARG A 19 -1.92 -5.80 -3.44
CA ARG A 19 -2.74 -6.78 -4.18
C ARG A 19 -4.16 -6.83 -3.63
N GLY A 20 -5.15 -6.83 -4.52
CA GLY A 20 -6.55 -6.98 -4.14
C GLY A 20 -6.86 -8.39 -3.62
N VAL A 21 -7.81 -8.47 -2.69
CA VAL A 21 -8.34 -9.74 -2.19
C VAL A 21 -8.88 -10.55 -3.36
N ASP A 22 -8.55 -11.84 -3.41
CA ASP A 22 -8.91 -12.75 -4.52
C ASP A 22 -8.39 -12.30 -5.90
N LYS A 23 -7.27 -11.57 -5.95
CA LYS A 23 -6.71 -11.00 -7.20
C LYS A 23 -7.65 -10.02 -7.89
N ARG A 24 -8.64 -9.48 -7.19
CA ARG A 24 -9.52 -8.46 -7.76
C ARG A 24 -8.72 -7.18 -8.06
N PRO A 25 -9.13 -6.41 -9.08
CA PRO A 25 -8.60 -5.08 -9.30
C PRO A 25 -8.72 -4.24 -8.02
N ILE A 26 -7.65 -3.54 -7.67
CA ILE A 26 -7.61 -2.66 -6.47
C ILE A 26 -8.38 -1.37 -6.74
N PHE A 27 -8.31 -0.89 -7.99
CA PHE A 27 -8.94 0.33 -8.46
C PHE A 27 -9.92 -0.04 -9.56
N SER A 28 -11.15 0.45 -9.47
CA SER A 28 -12.17 0.20 -10.48
C SER A 28 -12.09 1.21 -11.62
N ASP A 29 -11.56 2.40 -11.33
CA ASP A 29 -11.32 3.48 -12.29
C ASP A 29 -10.09 4.33 -11.93
N LYS A 30 -9.85 5.38 -12.73
CA LYS A 30 -8.73 6.33 -12.53
C LYS A 30 -8.93 7.21 -11.29
N HIS A 31 -10.18 7.52 -10.95
CA HIS A 31 -10.49 8.36 -9.80
C HIS A 31 -10.14 7.66 -8.48
N ASP A 32 -10.42 6.36 -8.38
CA ASP A 32 -10.00 5.52 -7.24
C ASP A 32 -8.48 5.56 -7.04
N LEU A 33 -7.70 5.46 -8.13
CA LEU A 33 -6.25 5.53 -8.09
C LEU A 33 -5.74 6.91 -7.64
N GLU A 34 -6.33 7.99 -8.16
CA GLU A 34 -5.97 9.36 -7.78
C GLU A 34 -6.27 9.63 -6.31
N ARG A 35 -7.44 9.18 -5.83
CA ARG A 35 -7.83 9.29 -4.42
C ARG A 35 -6.89 8.50 -3.50
N PHE A 36 -6.39 7.36 -3.95
CA PHE A 36 -5.38 6.59 -3.22
C PHE A 36 -4.09 7.41 -3.03
N PHE A 37 -3.56 8.02 -4.09
CA PHE A 37 -2.37 8.87 -3.99
C PHE A 37 -2.60 10.12 -3.13
N GLN A 38 -3.77 10.76 -3.25
CA GLN A 38 -4.14 11.88 -2.39
C GLN A 38 -4.12 11.49 -0.91
N SER A 39 -4.68 10.32 -0.58
CA SER A 39 -4.70 9.80 0.78
C SER A 39 -3.29 9.51 1.30
N MET A 40 -2.42 8.91 0.47
CA MET A 40 -1.03 8.68 0.83
C MET A 40 -0.32 9.99 1.20
N HIS A 41 -0.55 11.06 0.44
CA HIS A 41 0.02 12.37 0.76
C HIS A 41 -0.60 12.96 2.04
N ALA A 42 -1.92 12.93 2.17
CA ALA A 42 -2.64 13.57 3.28
C ALA A 42 -2.39 12.92 4.65
N PHE A 43 -2.04 11.64 4.70
CA PHE A 43 -1.89 10.87 5.95
C PHE A 43 -0.44 10.46 6.28
N ASN A 44 0.55 10.82 5.45
CA ASN A 44 1.97 10.50 5.69
C ASN A 44 2.89 11.74 5.65
N THR A 45 2.31 12.93 5.79
CA THR A 45 2.99 14.16 6.25
C THR A 45 2.95 14.25 7.76
#